data_AF-A0A1A7YDX7-F1
#
_entry.id   AF-A0A1A7YDX7-F1
#
_cell.length_a   1.000
_cell.length_b   1.000
_cell.length_c   1.000
_cell.angle_alpha   90.00
_cell.angle_beta   90.00
_cell.angle_gamma   90.00
#
_symmetry.space_group_name_H-M   'P 1'
#
loop_
_entity.id
_entity.type
_entity.pdbx_description
1 polymer ?
#
loop_
_entity_poly.entity_id
_entity_poly.type
_entity_poly.pdbx_seq_one_letter_code
_entity_poly.pdbx_strand_id
1 'polypeptide(L)'
;PVPADQMSLVAVMLFDFQDRKFPKRKRQRKGEIIETVRDVENVLLRFKVKLAAALGRCRIKHNHLCIECFLPEGVKKNQEMAVKLPLYTWVNTLKTSLDEVQSVLRNAGFSQVKSIEQLEGHTFCQDPHCGDTLVFPAQLKAQLYFTKLLRDHKLIAR
;
A
#
# COMPACT_ATOMS: atom_id res chain seq x y z
N PRO A 1 -16.49 8.04 -26.30
CA PRO A 1 -16.70 6.74 -25.63
C PRO A 1 -15.34 6.06 -25.52
N VAL A 2 -15.01 5.47 -24.36
CA VAL A 2 -13.70 4.79 -24.19
C VAL A 2 -13.86 3.33 -24.68
N PRO A 3 -12.90 2.80 -25.46
CA PRO A 3 -12.91 1.39 -25.91
C PRO A 3 -12.97 0.39 -24.74
N ALA A 4 -13.59 -0.78 -24.96
CA ALA A 4 -13.84 -1.78 -23.91
C ALA A 4 -12.54 -2.35 -23.32
N ASP A 5 -11.51 -2.51 -24.14
CA ASP A 5 -10.14 -2.91 -23.79
C ASP A 5 -9.44 -1.91 -22.87
N GLN A 6 -9.91 -0.65 -22.83
CA GLN A 6 -9.37 0.39 -21.95
C GLN A 6 -10.16 0.55 -20.64
N MET A 7 -11.22 -0.25 -20.42
CA MET A 7 -12.04 -0.12 -19.20
C MET A 7 -11.28 -0.40 -17.91
N SER A 8 -10.33 -1.34 -17.93
CA SER A 8 -9.44 -1.58 -16.79
C SER A 8 -8.61 -0.34 -16.45
N LEU A 9 -8.08 0.35 -17.46
CA LEU A 9 -7.33 1.60 -17.28
C LEU A 9 -8.23 2.72 -16.76
N VAL A 10 -9.44 2.87 -17.31
CA VAL A 10 -10.45 3.84 -16.83
C VAL A 10 -10.79 3.60 -15.36
N ALA A 11 -11.02 2.35 -14.96
CA ALA A 11 -11.35 2.00 -13.58
C ALA A 11 -10.21 2.36 -12.61
N VAL A 12 -8.97 1.99 -12.95
CA VAL A 12 -7.78 2.32 -12.15
C VAL A 12 -7.59 3.83 -12.02
N MET A 13 -7.72 4.57 -13.13
CA MET A 13 -7.57 6.03 -13.10
C MET A 13 -8.71 6.73 -12.35
N LEU A 14 -9.95 6.25 -12.49
CA LEU A 14 -11.10 6.79 -11.77
C LEU A 14 -10.97 6.59 -10.25
N PHE A 15 -10.48 5.43 -9.81
CA PHE A 15 -10.22 5.14 -8.40
C PHE A 15 -9.21 6.13 -7.80
N ASP A 16 -8.06 6.30 -8.46
CA ASP A 16 -7.02 7.26 -8.08
C ASP A 16 -7.48 8.73 -8.12
N PHE A 17 -8.38 9.07 -9.05
CA PHE A 17 -8.98 10.40 -9.12
C PHE A 17 -9.92 10.66 -7.95
N GLN A 18 -10.75 9.69 -7.62
CA GLN A 18 -11.72 9.83 -6.54
C GLN A 18 -11.04 9.96 -5.18
N ASP A 19 -10.00 9.15 -4.92
CA ASP A 19 -9.20 9.19 -3.70
C ASP A 19 -8.68 10.61 -3.43
N ARG A 20 -8.10 11.24 -4.47
CA ARG A 20 -7.51 12.58 -4.38
C ARG A 20 -8.50 13.73 -4.57
N LYS A 21 -9.81 13.46 -4.75
CA LYS A 21 -10.88 14.46 -5.05
C LYS A 21 -10.77 15.15 -6.43
N PHE A 22 -10.27 14.42 -7.42
CA PHE A 22 -10.14 14.80 -8.82
C PHE A 22 -9.31 16.08 -9.15
N PRO A 23 -8.25 16.47 -8.42
CA PRO A 23 -7.34 17.49 -8.89
C PRO A 23 -6.52 16.93 -10.07
N LYS A 24 -6.24 17.78 -11.06
CA LYS A 24 -5.36 17.41 -12.17
C LYS A 24 -3.95 17.16 -11.64
N ARG A 25 -3.29 16.09 -12.10
CA ARG A 25 -1.91 15.80 -11.69
C ARG A 25 -0.98 16.94 -12.15
N LYS A 26 -0.26 17.55 -11.20
CA LYS A 26 0.88 18.42 -11.54
C LYS A 26 2.03 17.51 -11.98
N ARG A 27 2.32 17.45 -13.28
CA ARG A 27 3.40 16.62 -13.82
C ARG A 27 4.75 17.21 -13.39
N GLN A 28 5.60 16.42 -12.74
CA GLN A 28 6.92 16.85 -12.28
C GLN A 28 8.10 16.39 -13.16
N ARG A 29 7.91 15.60 -14.24
CA ARG A 29 9.02 15.18 -15.12
C ARG A 29 8.65 15.08 -16.60
N LYS A 30 9.64 15.36 -17.46
CA LYS A 30 9.73 15.04 -18.91
C LYS A 30 9.81 13.51 -19.11
N GLY A 31 8.83 12.76 -18.64
CA GLY A 31 8.73 11.31 -18.91
C GLY A 31 7.98 11.04 -20.22
N GLU A 32 8.15 9.83 -20.73
CA GLU A 32 7.45 9.32 -21.92
C GLU A 32 5.93 9.41 -21.72
N ILE A 33 5.24 10.02 -22.67
CA ILE A 33 3.79 10.24 -22.58
C ILE A 33 3.12 9.03 -23.20
N ILE A 34 2.49 8.21 -22.36
CA ILE A 34 1.57 7.19 -22.85
C ILE A 34 0.29 7.89 -23.30
N GLU A 35 0.05 7.97 -24.60
CA GLU A 35 -1.08 8.71 -25.20
C GLU A 35 -2.43 8.20 -24.70
N THR A 36 -2.61 6.88 -24.61
CA THR A 36 -3.85 6.27 -24.09
C THR A 36 -4.19 6.72 -22.67
N VAL A 37 -3.18 6.82 -21.80
CA VAL A 37 -3.35 7.33 -20.42
C VAL A 37 -3.77 8.80 -20.46
N ARG A 38 -3.20 9.61 -21.37
CA ARG A 38 -3.53 11.02 -21.51
C ARG A 38 -4.96 11.23 -22.00
N ASP A 39 -5.40 10.43 -22.95
CA ASP A 39 -6.75 10.52 -23.52
C ASP A 39 -7.80 10.13 -22.48
N VAL A 40 -7.57 9.04 -21.76
CA VAL A 40 -8.43 8.64 -20.63
C VAL A 40 -8.43 9.73 -19.54
N GLU A 41 -7.27 10.32 -19.21
CA GLU A 41 -7.16 11.42 -18.25
C GLU A 41 -8.06 12.61 -18.65
N ASN A 42 -7.97 13.04 -19.90
CA ASN A 42 -8.72 14.16 -20.44
C ASN A 42 -10.23 13.88 -20.44
N VAL A 43 -10.65 12.66 -20.82
CA VAL A 43 -12.06 12.25 -20.79
C VAL A 43 -12.59 12.25 -19.35
N LEU A 44 -11.87 11.65 -18.41
CA LEU A 44 -12.27 11.60 -17.00
C LEU A 44 -12.37 13.01 -16.38
N LEU A 45 -11.41 13.90 -16.69
CA LEU A 45 -11.45 15.29 -16.24
C LEU A 45 -12.64 16.06 -16.83
N ARG A 46 -12.93 15.88 -18.12
CA ARG A 46 -14.08 16.51 -18.79
C ARG A 46 -15.41 16.17 -18.12
N PHE A 47 -15.54 14.94 -17.61
CA PHE A 47 -16.76 14.46 -16.96
C PHE A 47 -16.69 14.48 -15.43
N LYS A 48 -15.65 15.06 -14.82
CA LYS A 48 -15.40 15.07 -13.36
C LYS A 48 -16.64 15.34 -12.52
N VAL A 49 -17.38 16.41 -12.81
CA VAL A 49 -18.56 16.82 -12.02
C VAL A 49 -19.68 15.77 -12.14
N LYS A 50 -19.94 15.30 -13.37
CA LYS A 50 -20.96 14.28 -13.63
C LYS A 50 -20.59 12.95 -12.99
N LEU A 51 -19.32 12.55 -13.04
CA LEU A 51 -18.79 11.35 -12.40
C LEU A 51 -18.89 11.44 -10.88
N ALA A 52 -18.44 12.54 -10.27
CA ALA A 52 -18.55 12.76 -8.83
C ALA A 52 -20.01 12.73 -8.35
N ALA A 53 -20.92 13.37 -9.09
CA ALA A 53 -22.34 13.35 -8.77
C ALA A 53 -22.96 11.95 -8.96
N ALA A 54 -22.59 11.22 -10.01
CA ALA A 54 -23.07 9.85 -10.25
C ALA A 54 -22.59 8.88 -9.16
N LEU A 55 -21.31 8.96 -8.77
CA LEU A 55 -20.75 8.19 -7.65
C LEU A 55 -21.43 8.56 -6.33
N GLY A 56 -21.67 9.85 -6.07
CA GLY A 56 -22.39 10.31 -4.88
C GLY A 56 -23.83 9.77 -4.82
N ARG A 57 -24.57 9.83 -5.93
CA ARG A 57 -25.92 9.24 -6.02
C ARG A 57 -25.90 7.73 -5.83
N CYS A 58 -24.94 7.03 -6.43
CA CYS A 58 -24.75 5.60 -6.25
C CYS A 58 -24.50 5.27 -4.77
N ARG A 59 -23.65 6.05 -4.09
CA ARG A 59 -23.35 5.90 -2.66
C ARG A 59 -24.59 6.05 -1.78
N ILE A 60 -25.38 7.09 -2.01
CA ILE A 60 -26.63 7.32 -1.25
C ILE A 60 -27.63 6.20 -1.51
N LYS A 61 -27.84 5.82 -2.79
CA LYS A 61 -28.78 4.76 -3.18
C LYS A 61 -28.48 3.43 -2.49
N HIS A 62 -27.21 3.08 -2.34
CA HIS A 62 -26.78 1.83 -1.72
C HIS A 62 -26.49 1.98 -0.21
N ASN A 63 -26.76 3.14 0.39
CA ASN A 63 -26.49 3.43 1.81
C ASN A 63 -25.05 3.10 2.25
N HIS A 64 -24.09 3.34 1.38
CA HIS A 64 -22.68 3.02 1.62
C HIS A 64 -21.94 4.22 2.24
N LEU A 65 -21.15 3.97 3.29
CA LEU A 65 -20.36 5.03 3.96
C LEU A 65 -19.19 5.52 3.11
N CYS A 66 -18.57 4.61 2.35
CA CYS A 66 -17.44 4.88 1.46
C CYS A 66 -17.52 4.03 0.19
N ILE A 67 -16.60 4.29 -0.75
CA ILE A 67 -16.58 3.55 -2.02
C ILE A 67 -16.01 2.13 -1.88
N GLU A 68 -15.26 1.87 -0.82
CA GLU A 68 -14.79 0.51 -0.50
C GLU A 68 -15.98 -0.43 -0.24
N CYS A 69 -17.14 0.09 0.16
CA CYS A 69 -18.37 -0.69 0.29
C CYS A 69 -18.87 -1.27 -1.05
N PHE A 70 -18.46 -0.71 -2.19
CA PHE A 70 -18.79 -1.24 -3.52
C PHE A 70 -17.90 -2.41 -3.94
N LEU A 71 -16.82 -2.69 -3.22
CA LEU A 71 -15.95 -3.80 -3.56
C LEU A 71 -16.67 -5.13 -3.31
N PRO A 72 -16.44 -6.15 -4.16
CA PRO A 72 -16.90 -7.50 -3.88
C PRO A 72 -16.40 -7.99 -2.52
N GLU A 73 -17.18 -8.83 -1.85
CA GLU A 73 -16.88 -9.30 -0.49
C GLU A 73 -15.51 -9.98 -0.38
N GLY A 74 -15.09 -10.72 -1.43
CA GLY A 74 -13.76 -11.31 -1.49
C GLY A 74 -12.63 -10.28 -1.48
N VAL A 75 -12.82 -9.12 -2.13
CA VAL A 75 -11.83 -8.04 -2.15
C VAL A 75 -11.77 -7.32 -0.80
N LYS A 76 -12.93 -7.09 -0.17
CA LYS A 76 -12.99 -6.53 1.20
C LYS A 76 -12.27 -7.44 2.19
N LYS A 77 -12.57 -8.74 2.15
CA LYS A 77 -11.90 -9.74 2.99
C LYS A 77 -10.40 -9.74 2.75
N ASN A 78 -9.94 -9.65 1.50
CA ASN A 78 -8.52 -9.56 1.18
C ASN A 78 -7.87 -8.28 1.72
N GLN A 79 -8.55 -7.13 1.68
CA GLN A 79 -8.06 -5.88 2.27
C GLN A 79 -7.97 -5.97 3.80
N GLU A 80 -8.99 -6.52 4.45
CA GLU A 80 -8.98 -6.75 5.90
C GLU A 80 -7.87 -7.72 6.30
N MET A 81 -7.64 -8.78 5.52
CA MET A 81 -6.52 -9.70 5.74
C MET A 81 -5.18 -9.02 5.49
N ALA A 82 -5.06 -8.18 4.46
CA ALA A 82 -3.83 -7.46 4.14
C ALA A 82 -3.38 -6.56 5.30
N VAL A 83 -4.32 -5.95 6.03
CA VAL A 83 -4.01 -5.16 7.23
C VAL A 83 -3.55 -6.05 8.40
N LYS A 84 -3.99 -7.31 8.44
CA LYS A 84 -3.64 -8.28 9.49
C LYS A 84 -2.39 -9.08 9.17
N LEU A 85 -1.92 -9.07 7.92
CA LEU A 85 -0.74 -9.82 7.51
C LEU A 85 0.51 -9.28 8.23
N PRO A 86 1.39 -10.17 8.70
CA PRO A 86 2.67 -9.76 9.24
C PRO A 86 3.46 -8.92 8.23
N LEU A 87 4.20 -7.95 8.73
CA LEU A 87 5.10 -7.14 7.95
C LEU A 87 6.39 -7.92 7.70
N TYR A 88 6.62 -8.28 6.44
CA TYR A 88 7.87 -8.89 6.00
C TYR A 88 8.86 -7.81 5.55
N THR A 89 10.08 -7.91 6.06
CA THR A 89 11.17 -7.01 5.71
C THR A 89 12.43 -7.78 5.37
N TRP A 90 13.18 -7.30 4.38
CA TRP A 90 14.45 -7.85 3.99
C TRP A 90 15.59 -7.00 4.52
N VAL A 91 16.59 -7.65 5.09
CA VAL A 91 17.85 -7.03 5.48
C VAL A 91 18.66 -6.73 4.23
N ASN A 92 19.07 -5.47 4.08
CA ASN A 92 19.96 -5.08 2.99
C ASN A 92 21.40 -5.44 3.35
N THR A 93 21.80 -6.66 3.00
CA THR A 93 23.13 -7.22 3.28
C THR A 93 24.29 -6.43 2.65
N LEU A 94 24.01 -5.57 1.66
CA LEU A 94 25.00 -4.65 1.10
C LEU A 94 25.34 -3.47 2.03
N LYS A 95 24.50 -3.17 3.02
CA LYS A 95 24.64 -2.00 3.90
C LYS A 95 24.78 -2.34 5.38
N THR A 96 24.34 -3.52 5.79
CA THR A 96 24.27 -3.95 7.20
C THR A 96 24.27 -5.47 7.25
N SER A 97 24.63 -6.06 8.38
CA SER A 97 24.41 -7.48 8.63
C SER A 97 23.09 -7.73 9.36
N LEU A 98 22.59 -8.97 9.32
CA LEU A 98 21.43 -9.40 10.10
C LEU A 98 21.66 -9.17 11.60
N ASP A 99 22.85 -9.53 12.12
CA ASP A 99 23.20 -9.37 13.53
C ASP A 99 23.20 -7.90 13.97
N GLU A 100 23.70 -7.01 13.12
CA GLU A 100 23.67 -5.57 13.38
C GLU A 100 22.24 -5.07 13.47
N VAL A 101 21.38 -5.44 12.51
CA VAL A 101 19.95 -5.08 12.53
C VAL A 101 19.26 -5.60 13.79
N GLN A 102 19.48 -6.86 14.14
CA GLN A 102 18.91 -7.44 15.36
C GLN A 102 19.42 -6.74 16.62
N SER A 103 20.69 -6.32 16.67
CA SER A 103 21.23 -5.56 17.79
C SER A 103 20.55 -4.19 17.93
N VAL A 104 20.32 -3.48 16.82
CA VAL A 104 19.61 -2.19 16.80
C VAL A 104 18.16 -2.38 17.28
N LEU A 105 17.48 -3.43 16.83
CA LEU A 105 16.12 -3.74 17.25
C LEU A 105 16.05 -4.04 18.76
N ARG A 106 16.96 -4.87 19.28
CA ARG A 106 17.05 -5.15 20.72
C ARG A 106 17.32 -3.89 21.54
N ASN A 107 18.23 -3.03 21.09
CA ASN A 107 18.51 -1.74 21.72
C ASN A 107 17.32 -0.77 21.68
N ALA A 108 16.45 -0.91 20.67
CA ALA A 108 15.20 -0.16 20.57
C ALA A 108 14.04 -0.78 21.36
N GLY A 109 14.30 -1.83 22.17
CA GLY A 109 13.31 -2.48 23.03
C GLY A 109 12.52 -3.61 22.37
N PHE A 110 12.90 -4.05 21.17
CA PHE A 110 12.24 -5.18 20.51
C PHE A 110 12.78 -6.52 21.02
N SER A 111 11.89 -7.51 21.16
CA SER A 111 12.26 -8.86 21.58
C SER A 111 12.14 -9.87 20.45
N GLN A 112 13.11 -10.77 20.32
CA GLN A 112 13.08 -11.80 19.29
C GLN A 112 12.29 -13.02 19.75
N VAL A 113 11.32 -13.47 18.94
CA VAL A 113 10.52 -14.70 19.17
C VAL A 113 10.87 -15.77 18.15
N LYS A 114 10.45 -17.01 18.42
CA LYS A 114 10.85 -18.17 17.61
C LYS A 114 9.98 -18.39 16.37
N SER A 115 8.73 -17.95 16.41
CA SER A 115 7.78 -18.18 15.32
C SER A 115 6.86 -16.98 15.08
N ILE A 116 6.27 -16.96 13.89
CA ILE A 116 5.30 -15.92 13.46
C ILE A 116 4.06 -15.91 14.37
N GLU A 117 3.65 -17.07 14.90
CA GLU A 117 2.51 -17.21 15.81
C GLU A 117 2.70 -16.48 17.15
N GLN A 118 3.95 -16.20 17.53
CA GLN A 118 4.32 -15.49 18.76
C GLN A 118 4.53 -13.99 18.52
N LEU A 119 4.25 -13.49 17.31
CA LEU A 119 4.41 -12.08 16.98
C LEU A 119 3.28 -11.24 17.57
N GLU A 120 3.59 -10.52 18.64
CA GLU A 120 2.69 -9.60 19.33
C GLU A 120 3.47 -8.43 19.91
N GLY A 121 2.85 -7.25 20.00
CA GLY A 121 3.48 -6.08 20.61
C GLY A 121 4.80 -5.70 19.92
N HIS A 122 5.87 -5.52 20.69
CA HIS A 122 7.22 -5.16 20.19
C HIS A 122 8.10 -6.40 19.98
N THR A 123 7.61 -7.39 19.24
CA THR A 123 8.41 -8.58 18.89
C THR A 123 8.71 -8.69 17.40
N PHE A 124 9.72 -9.49 17.08
CA PHE A 124 10.09 -9.84 15.72
C PHE A 124 10.61 -11.28 15.66
N CYS A 125 10.54 -11.92 14.50
CA CYS A 125 11.17 -13.21 14.27
C CYS A 125 11.89 -13.22 12.93
N GLN A 126 12.80 -14.18 12.76
CA GLN A 126 13.45 -14.43 11.49
C GLN A 126 12.62 -15.45 10.70
N ASP A 127 12.55 -15.26 9.38
CA ASP A 127 11.87 -16.22 8.52
C ASP A 127 12.68 -17.54 8.43
N PRO A 128 12.07 -18.71 8.69
CA PRO A 128 12.79 -19.99 8.66
C PRO A 128 13.32 -20.38 7.28
N HIS A 129 12.70 -19.90 6.22
CA HIS A 129 13.03 -20.24 4.84
C HIS A 129 13.90 -19.17 4.17
N CYS A 130 13.93 -17.96 4.72
CA CYS A 130 14.64 -16.81 4.18
C CYS A 130 15.52 -16.15 5.26
N GLY A 131 16.80 -16.51 5.28
CA GLY A 131 17.75 -16.06 6.33
C GLY A 131 17.86 -14.53 6.49
N ASP A 132 17.76 -13.78 5.40
CA ASP A 132 17.83 -12.31 5.43
C ASP A 132 16.48 -11.62 5.66
N THR A 133 15.44 -12.36 6.05
CA THR A 133 14.09 -11.83 6.23
C THR A 133 13.70 -11.80 7.70
N LEU A 134 13.22 -10.63 8.14
CA LEU A 134 12.64 -10.39 9.45
C LEU A 134 11.15 -10.09 9.32
N VAL A 135 10.37 -10.70 10.20
CA VAL A 135 8.91 -10.62 10.24
C VAL A 135 8.48 -9.90 11.51
N PHE A 136 7.54 -8.96 11.37
CA PHE A 136 7.02 -8.12 12.44
C PHE A 136 5.48 -8.14 12.44
N PRO A 137 4.81 -7.86 13.57
CA PRO A 137 3.39 -7.49 13.57
C PRO A 137 3.10 -6.31 12.63
N ALA A 138 1.95 -6.36 11.95
CA ALA A 138 1.55 -5.38 10.95
C ALA A 138 1.61 -3.92 11.45
N GLN A 139 1.30 -3.72 12.74
CA GLN A 139 1.19 -2.41 13.37
C GLN A 139 2.56 -1.76 13.63
N LEU A 140 3.67 -2.52 13.59
CA LEU A 140 5.01 -2.01 13.90
C LEU A 140 5.67 -1.24 12.76
N LYS A 141 5.06 -1.18 11.57
CA LYS A 141 5.62 -0.47 10.41
C LYS A 141 6.01 0.97 10.74
N ALA A 142 5.14 1.71 11.43
CA ALA A 142 5.41 3.09 11.85
C ALA A 142 6.58 3.18 12.84
N GLN A 143 6.70 2.21 13.75
CA GLN A 143 7.76 2.22 14.76
C GLN A 143 9.15 1.90 14.18
N LEU A 144 9.20 1.03 13.18
CA LEU A 144 10.43 0.74 12.43
C LEU A 144 10.99 1.95 11.67
N TYR A 145 10.19 2.99 11.43
CA TYR A 145 10.73 4.25 10.91
C TYR A 145 11.54 5.01 11.97
N PHE A 146 11.20 4.89 13.26
CA PHE A 146 11.95 5.57 14.34
C PHE A 146 13.31 4.94 14.61
N THR A 147 13.47 3.64 14.34
CA THR A 147 14.77 2.94 14.46
C THR A 147 15.77 3.32 13.36
N LYS A 148 15.36 4.18 12.41
CA LYS A 148 16.14 4.61 11.24
C LYS A 148 16.46 3.50 10.23
N LEU A 149 16.15 2.23 10.54
CA LEU A 149 16.46 1.08 9.69
C LEU A 149 15.78 1.15 8.31
N LEU A 150 14.52 1.56 8.27
CA LEU A 150 13.79 1.75 7.01
C LEU A 150 14.26 3.00 6.25
N ARG A 151 14.50 4.10 6.98
CA ARG A 151 14.91 5.38 6.38
C ARG A 151 16.29 5.30 5.75
N ASP A 152 17.21 4.59 6.40
CA ASP A 152 18.60 4.44 5.94
C ASP A 152 18.74 3.24 4.97
N HIS A 153 17.62 2.64 4.54
CA HIS A 153 17.56 1.49 3.63
C HIS A 153 18.37 0.27 4.10
N LYS A 154 18.49 0.11 5.41
CA LYS A 154 19.06 -1.09 6.06
C LYS A 154 18.02 -2.22 6.10
N LEU A 155 16.75 -1.86 6.23
CA LEU A 155 15.60 -2.75 6.04
C LEU A 155 14.76 -2.29 4.85
N ILE A 156 14.28 -3.25 4.07
CA ILE A 156 13.38 -3.04 2.93
C ILE A 156 12.06 -3.73 3.25
N ALA A 157 10.99 -2.95 3.45
CA ALA A 157 9.64 -3.46 3.73
C ALA A 157 8.81 -3.62 2.45
N ARG A 158 8.03 -4.70 2.35
CA ARG A 158 7.06 -4.92 1.26
C ARG A 158 5.64 -4.53 1.67
#